data_AF-A0A4U2ZX25-F1
#
_entry.id   AF-A0A4U2ZX25-F1
#
_cell.length_a   1.000
_cell.length_b   1.000
_cell.length_c   1.000
_cell.angle_alpha   90.00
_cell.angle_beta   90.00
_cell.angle_gamma   90.00
#
_symmetry.space_group_name_H-M   'P 1'
#
loop_
_entity.id
_entity.type
_entity.pdbx_description
1 polymer ?
#
loop_
_entity_poly.entity_id
_entity_poly.type
_entity_poly.pdbx_seq_one_letter_code
_entity_poly.pdbx_strand_id
1 'polypeptide(L)' 'MSNNNSGSSNQLLVRGAEQALDQMKYEIAQEFGVQLGADATARANGSVG' A
#
# COMPACT_ATOMS: atom_id res chain seq x y z
N MET A 1 11.34 24.49 -2.72
CA MET A 1 10.92 23.26 -3.42
C MET A 1 9.47 22.95 -3.06
N SER A 2 8.56 22.89 -4.03
CA SER A 2 7.21 22.33 -3.79
C SER A 2 7.30 20.81 -3.76
N ASN A 3 7.09 20.22 -2.58
CA ASN A 3 6.99 18.78 -2.41
C ASN A 3 5.54 18.38 -2.78
N ASN A 4 5.29 18.13 -4.06
CA ASN A 4 4.00 17.65 -4.56
C ASN A 4 3.78 16.21 -4.06
N ASN A 5 3.32 16.08 -2.82
CA ASN A 5 2.84 14.83 -2.24
C ASN A 5 1.45 14.52 -2.82
N SER A 6 1.39 14.16 -4.09
CA SER A 6 0.18 13.63 -4.72
C SER A 6 -0.04 12.23 -4.15
N GLY A 7 -0.75 12.15 -3.02
CA GLY A 7 -1.15 10.87 -2.42
C GLY A 7 -2.06 10.13 -3.38
N SER A 8 -1.54 9.09 -4.05
CA SER A 8 -2.33 8.21 -4.89
C SER A 8 -3.22 7.36 -3.99
N SER A 9 -4.50 7.74 -3.86
CA SER A 9 -5.50 6.92 -3.17
C SER A 9 -6.17 5.99 -4.16
N ASN A 10 -5.83 4.70 -4.12
CA ASN A 10 -6.57 3.68 -4.86
C ASN A 10 -7.89 3.39 -4.14
N GLN A 11 -9.01 3.58 -4.84
CA GLN A 11 -10.34 3.23 -4.34
C GLN A 11 -10.68 1.80 -4.74
N LEU A 12 -11.44 1.12 -3.90
CA LEU A 12 -11.90 -0.23 -4.16
C LEU A 12 -12.97 -0.22 -5.25
N LEU A 13 -12.76 -0.97 -6.33
CA LEU A 13 -13.73 -1.10 -7.41
C LEU A 13 -14.86 -2.08 -7.06
N VAL A 14 -14.62 -3.04 -6.17
CA VAL A 14 -15.56 -4.10 -5.80
C VAL A 14 -15.85 -4.04 -4.31
N ARG A 15 -17.14 -4.01 -3.96
CA ARG A 15 -17.59 -4.01 -2.56
C ARG A 15 -17.23 -5.34 -1.90
N GLY A 16 -16.63 -5.29 -0.70
CA GLY A 16 -16.24 -6.47 0.07
C GLY A 16 -14.88 -7.07 -0.29
N ALA A 17 -14.14 -6.48 -1.24
CA ALA A 17 -12.80 -6.94 -1.61
C ALA A 17 -11.70 -6.59 -0.58
N GLU A 18 -12.02 -5.79 0.45
CA GLU A 18 -11.07 -5.28 1.47
C GLU A 18 -10.23 -6.40 2.09
N GLN A 19 -10.88 -7.44 2.63
CA GLN A 19 -10.17 -8.51 3.34
C GLN A 19 -9.26 -9.34 2.44
N ALA A 20 -9.64 -9.51 1.16
CA ALA A 20 -8.83 -10.25 0.20
C ALA A 20 -7.62 -9.42 -0.24
N LEU A 21 -7.81 -8.12 -0.47
CA LEU A 21 -6.74 -7.20 -0.82
C LEU A 21 -5.76 -6.97 0.33
N ASP A 22 -6.23 -6.92 1.58
CA ASP A 22 -5.35 -6.83 2.73
C ASP A 22 -4.43 -8.06 2.84
N GLN A 23 -4.97 -9.27 2.69
CA GLN A 23 -4.17 -10.50 2.65
C GLN A 23 -3.14 -10.45 1.52
N MET A 24 -3.57 -10.10 0.31
CA MET A 24 -2.69 -9.97 -0.86
C MET A 24 -1.57 -8.94 -0.63
N LYS A 25 -1.86 -7.79 0.00
CA LYS A 25 -0.85 -6.78 0.33
C LYS A 25 0.20 -7.34 1.29
N TYR A 26 -0.20 -8.11 2.31
CA TYR A 26 0.77 -8.72 3.22
C TYR A 26 1.62 -9.80 2.55
N GLU A 27 1.05 -10.57 1.62
CA GLU A 27 1.79 -11.55 0.82
C GLU A 27 2.86 -10.86 -0.04
N ILE A 28 2.47 -9.82 -0.80
CA ILE A 28 3.38 -9.01 -1.62
C ILE A 28 4.46 -8.36 -0.74
N ALA A 29 4.08 -7.78 0.39
CA ALA A 29 5.03 -7.15 1.29
C ALA A 29 6.10 -8.14 1.78
N GLN A 30 5.70 -9.37 2.14
CA GLN A 30 6.63 -10.42 2.55
C GLN A 30 7.54 -10.86 1.40
N GLU A 31 7.00 -11.08 0.21
CA GLU A 31 7.77 -11.50 -0.97
C GLU A 31 8.83 -10.46 -1.36
N PHE A 32 8.51 -9.17 -1.21
CA PHE A 32 9.39 -8.05 -1.58
C PHE A 32 10.27 -7.57 -0.41
N GLY A 33 10.16 -8.20 0.77
CA GLY A 33 10.91 -7.79 1.96
C GLY A 33 10.56 -6.38 2.46
N VAL A 34 9.34 -5.92 2.20
CA VAL A 34 8.84 -4.60 2.56
C VAL A 34 8.07 -4.69 3.87
N GLN A 35 8.39 -3.80 4.81
CA GLN A 35 7.64 -3.66 6.04
C GLN A 35 6.55 -2.60 5.88
N LEU A 36 5.29 -3.00 6.01
CA LEU A 36 4.14 -2.09 5.99
C LEU A 36 3.88 -1.50 7.38
N GLY A 37 3.52 -0.23 7.43
CA GLY A 37 3.13 0.42 8.68
C GLY A 37 3.24 1.94 8.64
N ALA A 38 2.76 2.57 9.71
CA ALA A 38 2.83 4.03 9.86
C ALA A 38 4.27 4.55 9.95
N ASP A 39 5.19 3.75 10.49
CA ASP A 39 6.61 4.10 10.63
C ASP A 39 7.43 3.80 9.36
N ALA A 40 6.86 3.07 8.39
CA ALA A 40 7.52 2.77 7.12
C ALA A 40 7.48 3.98 6.17
N THR A 41 8.47 4.09 5.30
CA THR A 41 8.50 5.19 4.32
C THR A 41 7.30 5.13 3.38
N ALA A 42 6.79 6.30 2.95
CA ALA A 42 5.69 6.37 2.00
C ALA A 42 5.98 5.60 0.69
N ARG A 43 7.25 5.58 0.25
CA ARG A 43 7.67 4.81 -0.92
C ARG A 43 7.59 3.30 -0.69
N ALA A 44 7.97 2.82 0.49
CA ALA A 44 7.87 1.41 0.85
C ALA A 44 6.41 0.96 0.96
N ASN A 45 5.56 1.76 1.62
CA ASN A 45 4.12 1.48 1.64
C ASN A 45 3.51 1.52 0.22
N GLY A 46 3.98 2.44 -0.62
CA GLY A 46 3.52 2.59 -2.01
C GLY A 46 3.99 1.49 -2.96
N SER A 47 5.03 0.71 -2.65
CA SER A 47 5.46 -0.40 -3.51
C SER A 47 4.55 -1.63 -3.44
N VAL A 48 3.58 -1.65 -2.52
CA VAL A 48 2.65 -2.77 -2.29
C VAL A 48 1.22 -2.44 -2.75
N GLY A 49 0.95 -1.18 -3.15
CA GLY A 49 -0.41 -0.65 -3.36
C GLY A 49 -0.66 0.01 -4.71
#